data_AF-A0AAV9KAV2-F1
#
_entry.id   AF-A0AAV9KAV2-F1
#
_cell.length_a   1.000
_cell.length_b   1.000
_cell.length_c   1.000
_cell.angle_alpha   90.00
_cell.angle_beta   90.00
_cell.angle_gamma   90.00
#
_symmetry.space_group_name_H-M   'P 1'
#
loop_
_entity.id
_entity.type
_entity.pdbx_description
1 polymer ?
#
loop_
_entity_poly.entity_id
_entity_poly.type
_entity_poly.pdbx_seq_one_letter_code
_entity_poly.pdbx_strand_id
1 'polypeptide(L)'
;MACLSCSPSRMRLPLLQTHIPISNFTCLTVFPFQSLAISLPKYKVKSVHIPSCSVSSISSTNLEEEEEEDDDPTAELVYLDPEIDPESISEWELDFCSRPILDIRGKKLWELLVCDDSLSLQYTKYFPNNLINSITLKDALLSLSNDLCLPLPDKIRFFRSQMQTIITRACNELAIKPVPSKRCLSLVLWLEDRYETVYTRHPGFQKGAKPLLALDNPFPMELPENLYGEKWAFVQLPVSAVREEVSNLETRLVFGSSLDLDLLGIEIEDNTLIPGLAVASSRAKPLAAWMNGLEVCSIEADVDKASLILSVGISTRYIYATYKKNPVSTSEAEAWEAAKKACGGLHFLAIQNDLNSDDCVGFWLLLDLPPPPV
;
A
#
# COMPACT_ATOMS: atom_id res chain seq x y z
N MET A 1 -52.15 15.44 25.23
CA MET A 1 -53.10 14.31 25.29
C MET A 1 -52.47 13.15 24.55
N ALA A 2 -52.57 11.97 25.17
CA ALA A 2 -51.86 10.74 24.81
C ALA A 2 -52.30 10.14 23.47
N CYS A 3 -51.38 9.44 22.81
CA CYS A 3 -51.56 8.00 22.54
C CYS A 3 -50.20 7.32 22.30
N LEU A 4 -49.92 6.35 23.17
CA LEU A 4 -48.82 5.39 23.11
C LEU A 4 -49.24 4.19 22.25
N SER A 5 -48.29 3.55 21.56
CA SER A 5 -48.29 2.09 21.40
C SER A 5 -46.87 1.54 21.17
N CYS A 6 -46.29 0.91 22.21
CA CYS A 6 -45.28 -0.17 22.08
C CYS A 6 -46.04 -1.49 21.81
N SER A 7 -45.53 -2.59 21.24
CA SER A 7 -44.24 -3.30 21.41
C SER A 7 -44.19 -4.49 20.40
N PRO A 8 -43.35 -5.54 20.52
CA PRO A 8 -42.02 -5.75 19.92
C PRO A 8 -41.96 -6.92 18.88
N SER A 9 -40.89 -7.04 18.07
CA SER A 9 -40.31 -8.34 17.60
C SER A 9 -39.11 -8.16 16.67
N ARG A 10 -38.11 -9.05 16.83
CA ARG A 10 -36.86 -9.19 16.06
C ARG A 10 -37.06 -9.77 14.64
N MET A 11 -36.11 -9.44 13.76
CA MET A 11 -35.55 -10.19 12.60
C MET A 11 -35.80 -9.65 11.17
N ARG A 12 -34.66 -9.34 10.50
CA ARG A 12 -34.24 -9.50 9.08
C ARG A 12 -34.95 -8.73 7.95
N LEU A 13 -34.26 -7.67 7.46
CA LEU A 13 -33.95 -7.25 6.06
C LEU A 13 -35.09 -7.14 4.98
N PRO A 14 -34.94 -6.32 3.92
CA PRO A 14 -35.59 -5.01 3.81
C PRO A 14 -36.54 -4.89 2.60
N LEU A 15 -37.47 -3.93 2.61
CA LEU A 15 -37.81 -3.12 1.42
C LEU A 15 -38.83 -2.00 1.73
N LEU A 16 -38.52 -0.83 1.17
CA LEU A 16 -39.39 0.27 0.71
C LEU A 16 -40.16 1.13 1.72
N GLN A 17 -39.69 2.37 1.88
CA GLN A 17 -40.45 3.63 1.80
C GLN A 17 -39.45 4.80 1.84
N THR A 18 -39.20 5.54 0.74
CA THR A 18 -39.82 6.83 0.37
C THR A 18 -40.09 7.78 1.54
N HIS A 19 -39.39 8.93 1.58
CA HIS A 19 -39.94 10.31 1.67
C HIS A 19 -38.78 11.33 1.88
N ILE A 20 -38.55 12.27 0.93
CA ILE A 20 -38.89 13.72 0.95
C ILE A 20 -37.68 14.59 1.38
N PRO A 21 -37.35 15.68 0.67
CA PRO A 21 -36.06 16.35 0.78
C PRO A 21 -35.99 17.26 2.01
N ILE A 22 -34.86 17.20 2.70
CA ILE A 22 -34.51 18.19 3.74
C ILE A 22 -33.61 19.23 3.07
N SER A 23 -34.20 20.39 2.82
CA SER A 23 -33.52 21.61 2.43
C SER A 23 -32.77 22.20 3.62
N ASN A 24 -31.45 22.15 3.56
CA ASN A 24 -30.49 23.22 3.85
C ASN A 24 -29.13 22.60 4.13
N PHE A 25 -28.37 22.36 3.06
CA PHE A 25 -26.94 22.08 3.13
C PHE A 25 -26.22 23.17 2.35
N THR A 26 -25.29 23.84 3.04
CA THR A 26 -24.16 24.51 2.40
C THR A 26 -23.34 23.42 1.72
N CYS A 27 -23.68 23.19 0.46
CA CYS A 27 -23.02 22.33 -0.50
C CYS A 27 -21.60 22.84 -0.72
N LEU A 28 -20.60 22.03 -0.34
CA LEU A 28 -19.27 22.13 -0.93
C LEU A 28 -19.41 21.68 -2.39
N THR A 29 -19.47 22.71 -3.23
CA THR A 29 -19.33 22.79 -4.68
C THR A 29 -18.80 21.54 -5.41
N VAL A 30 -19.61 21.05 -6.34
CA VAL A 30 -19.18 20.22 -7.49
C VAL A 30 -18.39 21.12 -8.44
N PHE A 31 -17.07 20.94 -8.51
CA PHE A 31 -16.21 21.61 -9.51
C PHE A 31 -15.82 20.63 -10.63
N PRO A 32 -15.66 21.12 -11.87
CA PRO A 32 -15.23 20.28 -12.99
C PRO A 32 -13.78 19.82 -12.81
N PHE A 33 -13.56 18.52 -12.92
CA PHE A 33 -12.26 17.86 -12.77
C PHE A 33 -11.27 18.24 -13.88
N GLN A 34 -10.05 18.59 -13.48
CA GLN A 34 -8.88 18.67 -14.38
C GLN A 34 -8.01 17.43 -14.18
N SER A 35 -7.51 16.88 -15.30
CA SER A 35 -6.70 15.66 -15.34
C SER A 35 -5.29 15.93 -14.86
N LEU A 36 -4.78 15.13 -13.92
CA LEU A 36 -3.36 15.11 -13.58
C LEU A 36 -2.57 14.12 -14.46
N ALA A 37 -1.29 14.41 -14.66
CA ALA A 37 -0.29 13.46 -15.14
C ALA A 37 0.64 13.14 -13.96
N ILE A 38 0.66 11.89 -13.53
CA ILE A 38 1.58 11.42 -12.49
C ILE A 38 2.94 11.19 -13.15
N SER A 39 3.98 11.90 -12.72
CA SER A 39 5.35 11.60 -13.08
C SER A 39 6.04 10.91 -11.90
N LEU A 40 6.21 9.59 -12.00
CA LEU A 40 7.04 8.85 -11.06
C LEU A 40 8.50 9.36 -11.14
N PRO A 41 9.15 9.66 -9.99
CA PRO A 41 10.52 10.14 -9.98
C PRO A 41 11.48 9.04 -10.46
N LYS A 42 12.47 9.43 -11.26
CA LYS A 42 13.60 8.57 -11.62
C LYS A 42 14.64 8.65 -10.51
N TYR A 43 14.68 7.65 -9.64
CA TYR A 43 15.71 7.55 -8.62
C TYR A 43 17.04 7.15 -9.27
N LYS A 44 18.00 8.09 -9.35
CA LYS A 44 19.39 7.76 -9.72
C LYS A 44 20.12 7.21 -8.50
N VAL A 45 20.18 5.89 -8.39
CA VAL A 45 21.03 5.22 -7.41
C VAL A 45 22.49 5.34 -7.86
N LYS A 46 23.35 5.93 -7.04
CA LYS A 46 24.80 5.75 -7.13
C LYS A 46 25.16 4.59 -6.21
N SER A 47 25.82 3.57 -6.74
CA SER A 47 26.47 2.52 -5.93
C SER A 47 27.44 3.18 -4.95
N VAL A 48 27.28 2.93 -3.66
CA VAL A 48 28.23 3.35 -2.62
C VAL A 48 28.69 2.11 -1.88
N HIS A 49 29.99 1.82 -1.98
CA HIS A 49 30.64 0.72 -1.28
C HIS A 49 30.83 1.11 0.20
N ILE A 50 30.24 0.35 1.13
CA ILE A 50 30.52 0.49 2.58
C ILE A 50 31.85 -0.21 2.89
N PRO A 51 32.84 0.45 3.51
CA PRO A 51 34.06 -0.22 3.94
C PRO A 51 33.78 -1.10 5.16
N SER A 52 34.23 -2.35 5.09
CA SER A 52 34.23 -3.31 6.20
C SER A 52 34.84 -2.70 7.46
N CYS A 53 34.11 -2.77 8.58
CA CYS A 53 34.61 -2.43 9.91
C CYS A 53 35.73 -3.39 10.33
N SER A 54 36.98 -3.04 10.01
CA SER A 54 38.14 -3.56 10.74
C SER A 54 39.23 -2.48 10.85
N VAL A 55 39.58 -2.18 12.09
CA VAL A 55 40.60 -1.19 12.45
C VAL A 55 41.98 -1.78 12.21
N SER A 56 42.73 -1.28 11.22
CA SER A 56 44.13 -0.86 11.38
C SER A 56 44.67 -0.16 10.13
N SER A 57 45.26 1.00 10.36
CA SER A 57 45.93 1.87 9.39
C SER A 57 47.12 1.20 8.71
N ILE A 58 47.38 1.55 7.45
CA ILE A 58 48.67 2.04 6.91
C ILE A 58 48.41 2.63 5.52
N SER A 59 48.94 3.84 5.30
CA SER A 59 48.96 4.59 4.05
C SER A 59 49.87 3.95 3.00
N SER A 60 49.49 3.97 1.73
CA SER A 60 50.41 4.08 0.58
C SER A 60 49.67 4.56 -0.66
N THR A 61 50.27 5.52 -1.34
CA THR A 61 49.81 6.27 -2.51
C THR A 61 49.95 5.52 -3.83
N ASN A 62 49.16 5.98 -4.83
CA ASN A 62 49.41 5.98 -6.28
C ASN A 62 49.11 4.71 -7.11
N LEU A 63 48.00 4.72 -7.89
CA LEU A 63 47.90 5.09 -9.33
C LEU A 63 46.56 4.60 -9.88
N GLU A 64 45.80 5.51 -10.50
CA GLU A 64 44.52 5.25 -11.16
C GLU A 64 44.77 4.50 -12.48
N GLU A 65 44.39 3.22 -12.52
CA GLU A 65 44.06 2.52 -13.75
C GLU A 65 42.52 2.48 -13.82
N GLU A 66 41.93 3.16 -14.80
CA GLU A 66 40.51 3.00 -15.14
C GLU A 66 40.33 1.58 -15.70
N GLU A 67 40.10 0.61 -14.80
CA GLU A 67 39.58 -0.70 -15.17
C GLU A 67 38.19 -0.50 -15.77
N GLU A 68 37.94 -1.03 -16.98
CA GLU A 68 36.58 -1.20 -17.48
C GLU A 68 35.85 -2.13 -16.50
N GLU A 69 35.08 -1.56 -15.56
CA GLU A 69 34.26 -2.33 -14.62
C GLU A 69 33.38 -3.29 -15.43
N ASP A 70 33.65 -4.60 -15.27
CA ASP A 70 32.76 -5.67 -15.67
C ASP A 70 31.49 -5.52 -14.80
N ASP A 71 30.56 -4.67 -15.27
CA ASP A 71 29.32 -4.30 -14.57
C ASP A 71 28.47 -5.57 -14.43
N ASP A 72 28.67 -6.31 -13.34
CA ASP A 72 27.93 -7.52 -13.03
C ASP A 72 26.43 -7.17 -13.03
N PRO A 73 25.66 -7.66 -14.02
CA PRO A 73 24.25 -7.29 -14.15
C PRO A 73 23.40 -7.87 -13.00
N THR A 74 24.00 -8.71 -12.16
CA THR A 74 23.43 -9.30 -10.95
C THR A 74 24.06 -8.78 -9.65
N ALA A 75 24.78 -7.66 -9.70
CA ALA A 75 25.33 -7.03 -8.51
C ALA A 75 24.24 -6.77 -7.45
N GLU A 76 24.56 -7.11 -6.20
CA GLU A 76 23.69 -6.87 -5.05
C GLU A 76 23.64 -5.36 -4.77
N LEU A 77 22.45 -4.79 -4.62
CA LEU A 77 22.31 -3.45 -4.06
C LEU A 77 22.22 -3.58 -2.55
N VAL A 78 23.08 -2.85 -1.84
CA VAL A 78 22.99 -2.69 -0.38
C VAL A 78 23.11 -1.21 -0.07
N TYR A 79 22.02 -0.60 0.38
CA TYR A 79 21.95 0.81 0.70
C TYR A 79 21.22 1.01 2.03
N LEU A 80 21.85 1.82 2.89
CA LEU A 80 21.28 2.35 4.12
C LEU A 80 21.63 3.83 4.17
N ASP A 81 20.63 4.69 4.35
CA ASP A 81 20.84 6.13 4.50
C ASP A 81 21.72 6.39 5.74
N PRO A 82 22.88 7.06 5.62
CA PRO A 82 23.74 7.35 6.76
C PRO A 82 23.11 8.29 7.80
N GLU A 83 22.03 9.02 7.45
CA GLU A 83 21.35 9.94 8.37
C GLU A 83 20.23 9.28 9.17
N ILE A 84 19.81 8.05 8.80
CA ILE A 84 18.73 7.34 9.51
C ILE A 84 19.27 6.68 10.78
N ASP A 85 18.48 6.71 11.85
CA ASP A 85 18.74 5.89 13.02
C ASP A 85 18.38 4.42 12.72
N PRO A 86 19.32 3.46 12.74
CA PRO A 86 19.04 2.04 12.53
C PRO A 86 17.88 1.49 13.35
N GLU A 87 17.71 1.97 14.58
CA GLU A 87 16.66 1.52 15.51
C GLU A 87 15.28 2.05 15.12
N SER A 88 15.20 3.07 14.26
CA SER A 88 13.93 3.62 13.76
C SER A 88 13.28 2.73 12.70
N ILE A 89 14.07 1.89 12.01
CA ILE A 89 13.59 0.99 10.94
C ILE A 89 12.99 -0.28 11.56
N SER A 90 11.77 -0.17 12.04
CA SER A 90 11.03 -1.27 12.71
C SER A 90 10.15 -2.10 11.76
N GLU A 91 9.95 -1.66 10.52
CA GLU A 91 9.10 -2.32 9.54
C GLU A 91 9.83 -2.45 8.20
N TRP A 92 9.83 -3.65 7.63
CA TRP A 92 10.36 -3.87 6.27
C TRP A 92 9.24 -4.28 5.31
N GLU A 93 9.40 -3.97 4.04
CA GLU A 93 8.65 -4.49 2.90
C GLU A 93 9.52 -5.48 2.12
N LEU A 94 8.96 -6.62 1.71
CA LEU A 94 9.71 -7.70 1.10
C LEU A 94 9.02 -8.27 -0.15
N ASP A 95 9.79 -8.43 -1.22
CA ASP A 95 9.43 -9.26 -2.38
C ASP A 95 10.51 -10.32 -2.61
N PHE A 96 10.10 -11.58 -2.72
CA PHE A 96 10.99 -12.70 -3.04
C PHE A 96 10.42 -13.48 -4.21
N CYS A 97 10.75 -13.07 -5.44
CA CYS A 97 10.09 -13.57 -6.64
C CYS A 97 11.06 -13.68 -7.82
N SER A 98 10.70 -14.52 -8.78
CA SER A 98 11.37 -14.57 -10.08
C SER A 98 11.29 -13.23 -10.80
N ARG A 99 12.35 -12.90 -11.54
CA ARG A 99 12.39 -11.76 -12.46
C ARG A 99 12.19 -12.22 -13.90
N PRO A 100 11.85 -11.31 -14.84
CA PRO A 100 11.75 -11.61 -16.27
C PRO A 100 13.14 -11.81 -16.90
N ILE A 101 13.99 -12.60 -16.24
CA ILE A 101 15.40 -12.79 -16.52
C ILE A 101 15.68 -14.30 -16.50
N LEU A 102 16.39 -14.77 -17.52
CA LEU A 102 16.97 -16.11 -17.53
C LEU A 102 18.47 -16.05 -17.24
N ASP A 103 18.95 -16.99 -16.44
CA ASP A 103 20.38 -17.23 -16.25
C ASP A 103 21.01 -17.82 -17.53
N ILE A 104 22.34 -17.97 -17.52
CA ILE A 104 23.11 -18.56 -18.62
C ILE A 104 22.70 -20.01 -18.96
N ARG A 105 21.93 -20.68 -18.08
CA ARG A 105 21.43 -22.05 -18.27
C ARG A 105 19.97 -22.05 -18.77
N GLY A 106 19.39 -20.88 -19.06
CA GLY A 106 18.00 -20.73 -19.47
C GLY A 106 17.00 -20.99 -18.34
N LYS A 107 17.42 -20.90 -17.07
CA LYS A 107 16.55 -21.02 -15.89
C LYS A 107 16.20 -19.64 -15.35
N LYS A 108 15.04 -19.56 -14.69
CA LYS A 108 14.54 -18.32 -14.10
C LYS A 108 15.46 -17.85 -12.99
N LEU A 109 15.81 -16.59 -13.03
CA LEU A 109 16.53 -15.91 -11.97
C LEU A 109 15.51 -15.36 -10.96
N TRP A 110 15.77 -15.59 -9.68
CA TRP A 110 14.98 -15.07 -8.57
C TRP A 110 15.71 -13.94 -7.88
N GLU A 111 14.96 -13.06 -7.23
CA GLU A 111 15.53 -11.94 -6.51
C GLU A 111 14.75 -11.70 -5.23
N LEU A 112 15.48 -11.42 -4.16
CA LEU A 112 14.98 -10.85 -2.92
C LEU A 112 15.15 -9.33 -3.00
N LEU A 113 14.09 -8.59 -2.73
CA LEU A 113 14.10 -7.16 -2.48
C LEU A 113 13.61 -6.94 -1.05
N VAL A 114 14.30 -6.09 -0.31
CA VAL A 114 13.89 -5.61 1.01
C VAL A 114 14.08 -4.10 1.05
N CYS A 115 13.07 -3.38 1.51
CA CYS A 115 13.19 -1.96 1.81
C CYS A 115 12.37 -1.60 3.05
N ASP A 116 12.54 -0.39 3.58
CA ASP A 116 11.57 0.21 4.49
C ASP A 116 10.56 1.07 3.71
N ASP A 117 9.64 1.73 4.42
CA ASP A 117 8.62 2.59 3.81
C ASP A 117 9.20 3.90 3.25
N SER A 118 10.33 4.38 3.77
CA SER A 118 10.99 5.60 3.29
C SER A 118 12.02 5.36 2.18
N LEU A 119 12.32 4.11 1.86
CA LEU A 119 13.45 3.69 1.00
C LEU A 119 14.83 4.12 1.53
N SER A 120 14.94 4.45 2.82
CA SER A 120 16.20 4.65 3.53
C SER A 120 16.99 3.35 3.65
N LEU A 121 16.31 2.20 3.66
CA LEU A 121 16.87 0.87 3.48
C LEU A 121 16.49 0.33 2.11
N GLN A 122 17.48 -0.10 1.33
CA GLN A 122 17.25 -0.82 0.06
C GLN A 122 18.27 -1.95 -0.06
N TYR A 123 17.76 -3.17 -0.22
CA TYR A 123 18.57 -4.37 -0.34
C TYR A 123 18.06 -5.27 -1.46
N THR A 124 18.96 -5.75 -2.33
CA THR A 124 18.64 -6.75 -3.36
C THR A 124 19.63 -7.89 -3.40
N LYS A 125 19.14 -9.11 -3.61
CA LYS A 125 19.98 -10.29 -3.81
C LYS A 125 19.39 -11.28 -4.79
N TYR A 126 20.18 -11.71 -5.77
CA TYR A 126 19.76 -12.71 -6.75
C TYR A 126 19.98 -14.15 -6.24
N PHE A 127 19.10 -15.06 -6.66
CA PHE A 127 19.12 -16.46 -6.31
C PHE A 127 18.82 -17.35 -7.53
N PRO A 128 19.50 -18.50 -7.67
CA PRO A 128 19.13 -19.51 -8.64
C PRO A 128 17.85 -20.23 -8.19
N ASN A 129 17.07 -20.71 -9.15
CA ASN A 129 15.75 -21.32 -8.92
C ASN A 129 15.75 -22.51 -7.93
N ASN A 130 16.86 -23.24 -7.76
CA ASN A 130 16.94 -24.37 -6.84
C ASN A 130 17.17 -23.99 -5.37
N LEU A 131 17.39 -22.70 -5.07
CA LEU A 131 17.62 -22.21 -3.71
C LEU A 131 16.40 -21.51 -3.10
N ILE A 132 15.24 -21.57 -3.77
CA ILE A 132 14.03 -20.85 -3.31
C ILE A 132 13.29 -21.66 -2.24
N ASN A 133 13.58 -21.35 -0.98
CA ASN A 133 12.97 -21.96 0.18
C ASN A 133 13.08 -21.02 1.40
N SER A 134 12.42 -21.39 2.50
CA SER A 134 12.37 -20.56 3.72
C SER A 134 13.69 -20.46 4.48
N ILE A 135 14.57 -21.46 4.37
CA ILE A 135 15.88 -21.47 5.04
C ILE A 135 16.78 -20.43 4.36
N THR A 136 16.85 -20.47 3.03
CA THR A 136 17.61 -19.51 2.24
C THR A 136 17.13 -18.07 2.46
N LEU A 137 15.81 -17.85 2.50
CA LEU A 137 15.26 -16.53 2.79
C LEU A 137 15.63 -16.04 4.20
N LYS A 138 15.49 -16.90 5.21
CA LYS A 138 15.86 -16.58 6.59
C LYS A 138 17.33 -16.18 6.70
N ASP A 139 18.22 -16.98 6.12
CA ASP A 139 19.66 -16.74 6.20
C ASP A 139 20.04 -15.43 5.50
N ALA A 140 19.37 -15.07 4.40
CA ALA A 140 19.54 -13.79 3.73
C ALA A 140 19.09 -12.61 4.58
N LEU A 141 17.93 -12.70 5.26
CA LEU A 141 17.43 -11.65 6.16
C LEU A 141 18.34 -11.45 7.38
N LEU A 142 18.87 -12.53 7.94
CA LEU A 142 19.86 -12.47 9.02
C LEU A 142 21.17 -11.83 8.55
N SER A 143 21.64 -12.18 7.36
CA SER A 143 22.86 -11.60 6.80
C SER A 143 22.68 -10.09 6.59
N LEU A 144 21.56 -9.66 6.01
CA LEU A 144 21.22 -8.25 5.86
C LEU A 144 21.28 -7.49 7.19
N SER A 145 20.62 -8.02 8.23
CA SER A 145 20.60 -7.41 9.57
C SER A 145 22.02 -7.31 10.16
N ASN A 146 22.83 -8.36 10.05
CA ASN A 146 24.20 -8.36 10.57
C ASN A 146 25.13 -7.42 9.80
N ASP A 147 25.06 -7.45 8.46
CA ASP A 147 25.95 -6.69 7.57
C ASP A 147 25.72 -5.19 7.70
N LEU A 148 24.46 -4.77 7.86
CA LEU A 148 24.08 -3.37 8.06
C LEU A 148 23.99 -2.95 9.53
N CYS A 149 24.26 -3.87 10.47
CA CYS A 149 24.08 -3.64 11.91
C CYS A 149 22.67 -3.12 12.26
N LEU A 150 21.65 -3.57 11.53
CA LEU A 150 20.25 -3.24 11.77
C LEU A 150 19.63 -4.24 12.75
N PRO A 151 18.76 -3.80 13.67
CA PRO A 151 17.90 -4.73 14.39
C PRO A 151 16.99 -5.48 13.40
N LEU A 152 16.57 -6.70 13.77
CA LEU A 152 15.51 -7.37 13.02
C LEU A 152 14.20 -6.57 13.21
N PRO A 153 13.40 -6.38 12.15
CA PRO A 153 12.19 -5.59 12.23
C PRO A 153 11.12 -6.30 13.07
N ASP A 154 10.21 -5.52 13.65
CA ASP A 154 9.04 -6.06 14.35
C ASP A 154 8.12 -6.84 13.39
N LYS A 155 8.05 -6.37 12.14
CA LYS A 155 7.24 -7.00 11.10
C LYS A 155 7.79 -6.81 9.69
N ILE A 156 7.46 -7.77 8.82
CA ILE A 156 7.72 -7.72 7.38
C ILE A 156 6.39 -7.73 6.63
N ARG A 157 6.13 -6.69 5.83
CA ARG A 157 5.03 -6.67 4.86
C ARG A 157 5.44 -7.34 3.54
N PHE A 158 4.51 -8.05 2.91
CA PHE A 158 4.70 -8.62 1.57
C PHE A 158 3.37 -8.77 0.84
N PHE A 159 3.39 -8.69 -0.50
CA PHE A 159 2.16 -8.67 -1.30
C PHE A 159 1.91 -9.92 -2.16
N ARG A 160 2.90 -10.82 -2.33
CA ARG A 160 2.74 -12.05 -3.14
C ARG A 160 2.19 -13.22 -2.32
N SER A 161 0.92 -13.55 -2.55
CA SER A 161 0.23 -14.66 -1.87
C SER A 161 0.93 -16.01 -2.04
N GLN A 162 1.49 -16.27 -3.23
CA GLN A 162 2.15 -17.55 -3.52
C GLN A 162 3.45 -17.74 -2.73
N MET A 163 4.05 -16.65 -2.24
CA MET A 163 5.26 -16.68 -1.42
C MET A 163 4.97 -16.74 0.09
N GLN A 164 3.69 -16.65 0.47
CA GLN A 164 3.27 -16.56 1.88
C GLN A 164 3.85 -17.67 2.75
N THR A 165 3.82 -18.93 2.31
CA THR A 165 4.35 -20.05 3.11
C THR A 165 5.86 -19.94 3.36
N ILE A 166 6.63 -19.55 2.34
CA ILE A 166 8.09 -19.39 2.44
C ILE A 166 8.42 -18.21 3.36
N ILE A 167 7.79 -17.05 3.12
CA ILE A 167 8.04 -15.82 3.87
C ILE A 167 7.61 -15.97 5.33
N THR A 168 6.39 -16.48 5.59
CA THR A 168 5.90 -16.70 6.97
C THR A 168 6.78 -17.64 7.75
N ARG A 169 7.26 -18.73 7.14
CA ARG A 169 8.16 -19.67 7.83
C ARG A 169 9.51 -19.03 8.16
N ALA A 170 10.09 -18.27 7.23
CA ALA A 170 11.34 -17.55 7.47
C ALA A 170 11.19 -16.52 8.59
N CYS A 171 10.14 -15.70 8.54
CA CYS A 171 9.86 -14.67 9.56
C CYS A 171 9.67 -15.28 10.96
N ASN A 172 8.89 -16.36 11.07
CA ASN A 172 8.64 -17.02 12.35
C ASN A 172 9.90 -17.59 13.01
N GLU A 173 10.85 -18.12 12.23
CA GLU A 173 12.15 -18.58 12.76
C GLU A 173 13.01 -17.43 13.30
N LEU A 174 12.76 -16.19 12.85
CA LEU A 174 13.43 -14.96 13.30
C LEU A 174 12.62 -14.17 14.32
N ALA A 175 11.46 -14.69 14.77
CA ALA A 175 10.51 -13.97 15.60
C ALA A 175 10.00 -12.63 15.02
N ILE A 176 10.05 -12.47 13.70
CA ILE A 176 9.50 -11.34 12.96
C ILE A 176 8.03 -11.63 12.65
N LYS A 177 7.13 -10.65 12.80
CA LYS A 177 5.72 -10.81 12.42
C LYS A 177 5.54 -10.72 10.89
N PRO A 178 5.11 -11.78 10.18
CA PRO A 178 4.77 -11.67 8.77
C PRO A 178 3.41 -10.99 8.59
N VAL A 179 3.34 -9.98 7.72
CA VAL A 179 2.13 -9.20 7.43
C VAL A 179 1.82 -9.23 5.93
N PRO A 180 0.89 -10.08 5.49
CA PRO A 180 0.42 -10.05 4.11
C PRO A 180 -0.35 -8.73 3.84
N SER A 181 0.19 -7.85 3.01
CA SER A 181 -0.43 -6.55 2.70
C SER A 181 -0.11 -6.07 1.29
N LYS A 182 -1.09 -5.46 0.59
CA LYS A 182 -0.84 -4.68 -0.63
C LYS A 182 -0.31 -3.28 -0.33
N ARG A 183 -0.27 -2.85 0.94
CA ARG A 183 0.32 -1.58 1.37
C ARG A 183 1.87 -1.64 1.38
N CYS A 184 2.46 -2.35 0.41
CA CYS A 184 3.91 -2.37 0.19
C CYS A 184 4.24 -1.32 -0.88
N LEU A 185 3.87 -0.06 -0.65
CA LEU A 185 3.82 0.94 -1.73
C LEU A 185 5.21 1.33 -2.22
N SER A 186 6.14 1.54 -1.29
CA SER A 186 7.52 1.91 -1.60
C SER A 186 8.22 0.78 -2.36
N LEU A 187 8.02 -0.46 -1.95
CA LEU A 187 8.49 -1.63 -2.67
C LEU A 187 7.87 -1.78 -4.07
N VAL A 188 6.57 -1.51 -4.23
CA VAL A 188 5.89 -1.58 -5.54
C VAL A 188 6.44 -0.54 -6.49
N LEU A 189 6.61 0.72 -6.05
CA LEU A 189 7.21 1.77 -6.87
C LEU A 189 8.66 1.47 -7.19
N TRP A 190 9.41 0.93 -6.24
CA TRP A 190 10.80 0.53 -6.48
C TRP A 190 10.91 -0.62 -7.49
N LEU A 191 9.98 -1.59 -7.47
CA LEU A 191 9.89 -2.63 -8.48
C LEU A 191 9.58 -2.08 -9.88
N GLU A 192 8.76 -1.03 -9.99
CA GLU A 192 8.52 -0.33 -11.25
C GLU A 192 9.78 0.35 -11.78
N ASP A 193 10.52 1.08 -10.94
CA ASP A 193 11.80 1.67 -11.34
C ASP A 193 12.78 0.59 -11.79
N ARG A 194 12.98 -0.45 -10.97
CA ARG A 194 13.91 -1.56 -11.28
C ARG A 194 13.55 -2.28 -12.57
N TYR A 195 12.27 -2.36 -12.94
CA TYR A 195 11.89 -2.93 -14.23
C TYR A 195 12.52 -2.14 -15.39
N GLU A 196 12.42 -0.82 -15.35
CA GLU A 196 12.93 0.07 -16.39
C GLU A 196 14.44 0.29 -16.33
N THR A 197 15.02 0.33 -15.12
CA THR A 197 16.43 0.71 -14.92
C THR A 197 17.36 -0.51 -14.88
N VAL A 198 16.88 -1.66 -14.38
CA VAL A 198 17.69 -2.87 -14.17
C VAL A 198 17.23 -4.00 -15.08
N TYR A 199 15.98 -4.47 -14.94
CA TYR A 199 15.57 -5.74 -15.55
C TYR A 199 15.53 -5.68 -17.07
N THR A 200 15.03 -4.61 -17.67
CA THR A 200 14.99 -4.45 -19.14
C THR A 200 16.38 -4.34 -19.78
N ARG A 201 17.40 -3.98 -19.00
CA ARG A 201 18.80 -3.84 -19.45
C ARG A 201 19.63 -5.09 -19.21
N HIS A 202 19.15 -5.99 -18.35
CA HIS A 202 19.82 -7.24 -18.03
C HIS A 202 19.99 -8.12 -19.30
N PRO A 203 21.17 -8.72 -19.56
CA PRO A 203 21.41 -9.53 -20.78
C PRO A 203 20.45 -10.70 -20.96
N GLY A 204 20.03 -11.32 -19.86
CA GLY A 204 19.05 -12.40 -19.82
C GLY A 204 17.57 -11.98 -19.90
N PHE A 205 17.25 -10.69 -20.09
CA PHE A 205 15.88 -10.17 -20.08
C PHE A 205 14.98 -10.83 -21.14
N GLN A 206 13.77 -11.19 -20.74
CA GLN A 206 12.76 -11.81 -21.59
C GLN A 206 11.62 -10.83 -21.83
N LYS A 207 11.68 -10.09 -22.94
CA LYS A 207 10.62 -9.15 -23.32
C LYS A 207 9.27 -9.86 -23.46
N GLY A 208 8.25 -9.33 -22.79
CA GLY A 208 6.90 -9.91 -22.78
C GLY A 208 6.74 -11.16 -21.91
N ALA A 209 7.74 -11.47 -21.06
CA ALA A 209 7.56 -12.47 -20.01
C ALA A 209 6.40 -12.05 -19.10
N LYS A 210 5.50 -12.99 -18.85
CA LYS A 210 4.42 -12.78 -17.89
C LYS A 210 4.98 -12.96 -16.46
N PRO A 211 4.55 -12.13 -15.50
CA PRO A 211 4.78 -12.39 -14.08
C PRO A 211 4.44 -13.84 -13.74
N LEU A 212 5.34 -14.54 -13.06
CA LEU A 212 5.08 -15.95 -12.70
C LEU A 212 4.06 -16.09 -11.59
N LEU A 213 4.00 -15.08 -10.73
CA LEU A 213 3.13 -15.02 -9.58
C LEU A 213 2.12 -13.91 -9.84
N ALA A 214 0.93 -14.30 -10.25
CA ALA A 214 -0.16 -13.37 -10.50
C ALA A 214 -0.68 -12.80 -9.18
N LEU A 215 -1.04 -11.52 -9.15
CA LEU A 215 -1.76 -11.00 -7.99
C LEU A 215 -3.18 -11.58 -7.96
N ASP A 216 -3.58 -12.07 -6.79
CA ASP A 216 -4.92 -12.59 -6.60
C ASP A 216 -5.94 -11.45 -6.57
N ASN A 217 -7.05 -11.65 -7.29
CA ASN A 217 -8.22 -10.78 -7.22
C ASN A 217 -9.48 -11.62 -6.93
N PRO A 218 -9.66 -12.08 -5.69
CA PRO A 218 -10.76 -12.98 -5.34
C PRO A 218 -12.11 -12.27 -5.40
N PHE A 219 -13.18 -13.07 -5.45
CA PHE A 219 -14.54 -12.54 -5.38
C PHE A 219 -14.80 -11.88 -4.01
N PRO A 220 -15.51 -10.73 -3.98
CA PRO A 220 -15.89 -10.09 -2.74
C PRO A 220 -16.77 -10.99 -1.87
N MET A 221 -16.48 -11.02 -0.58
CA MET A 221 -17.21 -11.75 0.46
C MET A 221 -18.04 -10.79 1.33
N GLU A 222 -18.95 -11.33 2.13
CA GLU A 222 -19.74 -10.54 3.06
C GLU A 222 -18.85 -9.90 4.13
N LEU A 223 -19.13 -8.63 4.44
CA LEU A 223 -18.39 -7.89 5.47
C LEU A 223 -18.78 -8.44 6.87
N PRO A 224 -17.80 -8.68 7.76
CA PRO A 224 -18.05 -9.01 9.17
C PRO A 224 -18.94 -7.98 9.88
N GLU A 225 -19.85 -8.44 10.73
CA GLU A 225 -20.86 -7.59 11.40
C GLU A 225 -20.26 -6.40 12.18
N ASN A 226 -19.06 -6.59 12.72
CA ASN A 226 -18.35 -5.58 13.50
C ASN A 226 -17.77 -4.44 12.62
N LEU A 227 -17.74 -4.59 11.29
CA LEU A 227 -17.14 -3.62 10.37
C LEU A 227 -18.15 -2.74 9.63
N TYR A 228 -19.46 -2.95 9.83
CA TYR A 228 -20.48 -2.08 9.23
C TYR A 228 -20.55 -0.72 9.93
N GLY A 229 -20.55 0.34 9.12
CA GLY A 229 -21.07 1.66 9.50
C GLY A 229 -22.59 1.73 9.39
N GLU A 230 -23.19 2.74 10.02
CA GLU A 230 -24.64 2.97 9.99
C GLU A 230 -25.07 3.77 8.76
N LYS A 231 -24.23 4.73 8.34
CA LYS A 231 -24.43 5.52 7.13
C LYS A 231 -23.07 5.73 6.46
N TRP A 232 -23.11 6.03 5.17
CA TRP A 232 -21.92 6.41 4.42
C TRP A 232 -22.28 7.42 3.33
N ALA A 233 -21.29 8.15 2.86
CA ALA A 233 -21.41 9.07 1.73
C ALA A 233 -20.11 9.12 0.94
N PHE A 234 -20.23 9.30 -0.39
CA PHE A 234 -19.11 9.76 -1.19
C PHE A 234 -18.83 11.22 -0.83
N VAL A 235 -17.56 11.52 -0.56
CA VAL A 235 -17.10 12.86 -0.19
C VAL A 235 -15.85 13.22 -0.97
N GLN A 236 -15.48 14.49 -0.96
CA GLN A 236 -14.24 14.98 -1.51
C GLN A 236 -13.64 16.02 -0.57
N LEU A 237 -12.32 15.98 -0.38
CA LEU A 237 -11.59 16.96 0.42
C LEU A 237 -10.45 17.54 -0.41
N PRO A 238 -10.18 18.87 -0.31
CA PRO A 238 -8.93 19.42 -0.83
C PRO A 238 -7.72 18.68 -0.24
N VAL A 239 -6.65 18.52 -1.03
CA VAL A 239 -5.40 17.88 -0.55
C VAL A 239 -4.88 18.53 0.72
N SER A 240 -4.99 19.85 0.86
CA SER A 240 -4.61 20.56 2.08
C SER A 240 -5.35 20.05 3.32
N ALA A 241 -6.66 19.80 3.22
CA ALA A 241 -7.46 19.22 4.30
C ALA A 241 -7.11 17.74 4.54
N VAL A 242 -6.79 16.97 3.49
CA VAL A 242 -6.30 15.59 3.62
C VAL A 242 -4.97 15.56 4.37
N ARG A 243 -4.02 16.45 4.04
CA ARG A 243 -2.73 16.57 4.74
C ARG A 243 -2.95 16.93 6.21
N GLU A 244 -3.89 17.83 6.52
CA GLU A 244 -4.26 18.16 7.90
C GLU A 244 -4.80 16.94 8.67
N GLU A 245 -5.72 16.17 8.09
CA GLU A 245 -6.23 14.94 8.71
C GLU A 245 -5.13 13.89 8.94
N VAL A 246 -4.19 13.76 8.00
CA VAL A 246 -3.03 12.87 8.14
C VAL A 246 -2.12 13.35 9.28
N SER A 247 -1.79 14.63 9.38
CA SER A 247 -1.01 15.18 10.50
C SER A 247 -1.74 15.04 11.85
N ASN A 248 -3.08 15.07 11.83
CA ASN A 248 -3.90 14.82 13.01
C ASN A 248 -3.82 13.36 13.50
N LEU A 249 -3.49 12.38 12.64
CA LEU A 249 -3.30 10.98 13.06
C LEU A 249 -2.20 10.86 14.10
N GLU A 250 -1.04 11.47 13.82
CA GLU A 250 0.13 11.43 14.69
C GLU A 250 -0.09 12.20 15.99
N THR A 251 -0.71 13.37 15.91
CA THR A 251 -0.87 14.28 17.06
C THR A 251 -2.05 13.92 17.97
N ARG A 252 -3.15 13.39 17.41
CA ARG A 252 -4.39 13.10 18.16
C ARG A 252 -4.59 11.61 18.46
N LEU A 253 -3.66 10.73 18.05
CA LEU A 253 -3.74 9.27 18.21
C LEU A 253 -5.04 8.70 17.62
N VAL A 254 -5.44 9.22 16.47
CA VAL A 254 -6.60 8.77 15.70
C VAL A 254 -6.22 7.48 14.95
N PHE A 255 -7.15 6.54 14.79
CA PHE A 255 -6.87 5.31 14.06
C PHE A 255 -6.71 5.61 12.58
N GLY A 256 -5.75 4.97 11.90
CA GLY A 256 -5.53 5.35 10.52
C GLY A 256 -4.25 4.84 9.92
N SER A 257 -4.03 5.31 8.69
CA SER A 257 -2.74 5.20 8.02
C SER A 257 -2.49 6.45 7.21
N SER A 258 -1.30 7.00 7.36
CA SER A 258 -0.74 8.03 6.49
C SER A 258 -0.12 7.40 5.24
N LEU A 259 0.21 8.26 4.27
CA LEU A 259 1.11 7.99 3.16
C LEU A 259 2.00 9.22 2.99
N ASP A 260 3.30 9.01 2.85
CA ASP A 260 4.21 10.08 2.47
C ASP A 260 4.13 10.28 0.96
N LEU A 261 3.28 11.20 0.53
CA LEU A 261 3.08 11.48 -0.89
C LEU A 261 4.34 12.04 -1.56
N ASP A 262 5.17 12.75 -0.79
CA ASP A 262 6.36 13.40 -1.33
C ASP A 262 7.45 12.33 -1.59
N LEU A 263 7.62 11.34 -0.70
CA LEU A 263 8.49 10.18 -0.92
C LEU A 263 8.00 9.26 -2.04
N LEU A 264 6.69 9.12 -2.20
CA LEU A 264 6.10 8.39 -3.33
C LEU A 264 6.21 9.18 -4.66
N GLY A 265 6.70 10.42 -4.64
CA GLY A 265 6.82 11.28 -5.81
C GLY A 265 5.47 11.70 -6.40
N ILE A 266 4.44 11.74 -5.56
CA ILE A 266 3.07 12.09 -5.94
C ILE A 266 2.89 13.59 -5.70
N GLU A 267 3.17 14.38 -6.74
CA GLU A 267 2.91 15.82 -6.72
C GLU A 267 1.44 16.12 -7.05
N ILE A 268 0.73 16.76 -6.12
CA ILE A 268 -0.67 17.15 -6.30
C ILE A 268 -0.88 18.58 -5.83
N GLU A 269 -1.58 19.39 -6.63
CA GLU A 269 -1.92 20.77 -6.27
C GLU A 269 -2.83 20.80 -5.03
N ASP A 270 -2.60 21.74 -4.11
CA ASP A 270 -3.29 21.82 -2.80
C ASP A 270 -4.83 21.87 -2.88
N ASN A 271 -5.37 22.45 -3.96
CA ASN A 271 -6.81 22.58 -4.19
C ASN A 271 -7.42 21.37 -4.88
N THR A 272 -6.62 20.36 -5.25
CA THR A 272 -7.13 19.13 -5.88
C THR A 272 -8.06 18.44 -4.90
N LEU A 273 -9.24 18.05 -5.39
CA LEU A 273 -10.23 17.35 -4.60
C LEU A 273 -9.95 15.86 -4.62
N ILE A 274 -9.50 15.33 -3.49
CA ILE A 274 -9.28 13.91 -3.30
C ILE A 274 -10.61 13.24 -2.95
N PRO A 275 -11.04 12.21 -3.69
CA PRO A 275 -12.25 11.48 -3.37
C PRO A 275 -12.07 10.61 -2.13
N GLY A 276 -13.13 10.47 -1.35
CA GLY A 276 -13.14 9.59 -0.20
C GLY A 276 -14.52 9.02 0.11
N LEU A 277 -14.51 8.10 1.07
CA LEU A 277 -15.71 7.50 1.64
C LEU A 277 -15.81 7.91 3.11
N ALA A 278 -16.83 8.70 3.46
CA ALA A 278 -17.15 9.01 4.84
C ALA A 278 -18.13 7.98 5.39
N VAL A 279 -17.86 7.46 6.58
CA VAL A 279 -18.65 6.43 7.23
C VAL A 279 -19.03 6.88 8.63
N ALA A 280 -20.33 7.02 8.89
CA ALA A 280 -20.85 7.39 10.19
C ALA A 280 -21.31 6.18 11.00
N SER A 281 -21.00 6.17 12.29
CA SER A 281 -21.48 5.16 13.22
C SER A 281 -21.52 5.69 14.66
N SER A 282 -22.58 5.35 15.41
CA SER A 282 -22.63 5.59 16.86
C SER A 282 -21.49 4.90 17.63
N ARG A 283 -20.86 3.90 17.01
CA ARG A 283 -19.72 3.13 17.52
C ARG A 283 -18.48 3.33 16.64
N ALA A 284 -18.25 4.56 16.18
CA ALA A 284 -17.14 4.96 15.33
C ALA A 284 -15.77 4.55 15.89
N LYS A 285 -15.52 4.76 17.19
CA LYS A 285 -14.22 4.43 17.81
C LYS A 285 -13.92 2.93 17.80
N PRO A 286 -14.83 2.04 18.26
CA PRO A 286 -14.67 0.59 18.06
C PRO A 286 -14.53 0.18 16.59
N LEU A 287 -15.34 0.77 15.70
CA LEU A 287 -15.29 0.48 14.27
C LEU A 287 -13.91 0.81 13.67
N ALA A 288 -13.38 1.99 13.97
CA ALA A 288 -12.07 2.45 13.53
C ALA A 288 -10.94 1.56 14.07
N ALA A 289 -11.03 1.15 15.34
CA ALA A 289 -10.06 0.22 15.94
C ALA A 289 -10.05 -1.15 15.23
N TRP A 290 -11.21 -1.69 14.87
CA TRP A 290 -11.29 -2.94 14.11
C TRP A 290 -10.79 -2.77 12.68
N MET A 291 -11.11 -1.65 12.03
CA MET A 291 -10.63 -1.34 10.69
C MET A 291 -9.10 -1.24 10.62
N ASN A 292 -8.49 -0.67 11.68
CA ASN A 292 -7.03 -0.54 11.78
C ASN A 292 -6.29 -1.90 11.77
N GLY A 293 -6.96 -2.99 12.14
CA GLY A 293 -6.38 -4.33 12.13
C GLY A 293 -6.43 -5.06 10.79
N LEU A 294 -7.02 -4.48 9.74
CA LEU A 294 -7.32 -5.19 8.49
C LEU A 294 -6.36 -4.93 7.34
N GLU A 295 -5.31 -4.12 7.51
CA GLU A 295 -4.44 -3.70 6.37
C GLU A 295 -5.30 -3.17 5.20
N VAL A 296 -6.07 -2.09 5.43
CA VAL A 296 -6.95 -1.49 4.41
C VAL A 296 -6.15 -0.98 3.23
N CYS A 297 -6.44 -1.50 2.04
CA CYS A 297 -5.68 -1.22 0.84
C CYS A 297 -6.39 -0.21 -0.08
N SER A 298 -7.65 -0.49 -0.43
CA SER A 298 -8.39 0.37 -1.35
C SER A 298 -9.90 0.18 -1.20
N ILE A 299 -10.64 1.18 -1.68
CA ILE A 299 -12.09 1.15 -1.87
C ILE A 299 -12.39 1.30 -3.36
N GLU A 300 -13.34 0.54 -3.86
CA GLU A 300 -13.78 0.54 -5.26
C GLU A 300 -15.32 0.59 -5.31
N ALA A 301 -15.90 1.39 -6.21
CA ALA A 301 -17.32 1.36 -6.52
C ALA A 301 -17.60 0.40 -7.70
N ASP A 302 -18.17 -0.76 -7.40
CA ASP A 302 -18.70 -1.70 -8.39
C ASP A 302 -20.08 -1.20 -8.85
N VAL A 303 -20.06 -0.44 -9.95
CA VAL A 303 -21.26 0.17 -10.57
C VAL A 303 -22.24 -0.88 -11.08
N ASP A 304 -21.72 -2.01 -11.57
CA ASP A 304 -22.54 -3.09 -12.10
C ASP A 304 -23.39 -3.73 -11.01
N LYS A 305 -22.79 -3.99 -9.84
CA LYS A 305 -23.47 -4.56 -8.68
C LYS A 305 -24.08 -3.54 -7.72
N ALA A 306 -23.89 -2.25 -7.98
CA ALA A 306 -24.31 -1.16 -7.10
C ALA A 306 -23.80 -1.33 -5.66
N SER A 307 -22.49 -1.58 -5.53
CA SER A 307 -21.83 -1.86 -4.26
C SER A 307 -20.47 -1.18 -4.13
N LEU A 308 -20.03 -0.97 -2.90
CA LEU A 308 -18.66 -0.58 -2.56
C LEU A 308 -17.89 -1.81 -2.13
N ILE A 309 -16.67 -1.98 -2.66
CA ILE A 309 -15.77 -3.07 -2.36
C ILE A 309 -14.61 -2.53 -1.53
N LEU A 310 -14.37 -3.13 -0.37
CA LEU A 310 -13.22 -2.86 0.49
C LEU A 310 -12.18 -3.95 0.30
N SER A 311 -10.99 -3.57 -0.20
CA SER A 311 -9.84 -4.46 -0.34
C SER A 311 -8.95 -4.35 0.90
N VAL A 312 -8.56 -5.50 1.45
CA VAL A 312 -7.78 -5.62 2.69
C VAL A 312 -6.72 -6.73 2.57
N GLY A 313 -5.54 -6.51 3.16
CA GLY A 313 -4.41 -7.43 3.06
C GLY A 313 -4.00 -7.72 1.61
N ILE A 314 -3.67 -8.98 1.28
CA ILE A 314 -3.26 -9.39 -0.08
C ILE A 314 -4.37 -9.96 -0.95
N SER A 315 -5.39 -10.59 -0.36
CA SER A 315 -6.34 -11.42 -1.10
C SER A 315 -7.72 -11.46 -0.44
N THR A 316 -8.12 -10.38 0.23
CA THR A 316 -9.44 -10.30 0.87
C THR A 316 -10.16 -9.07 0.34
N ARG A 317 -11.40 -9.27 -0.11
CA ARG A 317 -12.27 -8.22 -0.60
C ARG A 317 -13.63 -8.38 0.06
N TYR A 318 -14.19 -7.30 0.58
CA TYR A 318 -15.51 -7.29 1.21
C TYR A 318 -16.48 -6.43 0.42
N ILE A 319 -17.73 -6.87 0.33
CA ILE A 319 -18.83 -5.96 -0.01
C ILE A 319 -19.04 -5.05 1.19
N TYR A 320 -18.48 -3.85 1.15
CA TYR A 320 -18.47 -2.92 2.26
C TYR A 320 -19.83 -2.25 2.46
N ALA A 321 -20.45 -1.83 1.36
CA ALA A 321 -21.78 -1.26 1.36
C ALA A 321 -22.49 -1.54 0.03
N THR A 322 -23.81 -1.39 0.02
CA THR A 322 -24.61 -1.43 -1.20
C THR A 322 -25.46 -0.17 -1.31
N TYR A 323 -25.82 0.21 -2.53
CA TYR A 323 -26.72 1.32 -2.79
C TYR A 323 -27.82 0.91 -3.77
N LYS A 324 -28.93 1.64 -3.72
CA LYS A 324 -30.03 1.40 -4.66
C LYS A 324 -29.61 1.83 -6.06
N LYS A 325 -29.48 0.87 -6.99
CA LYS A 325 -29.17 1.15 -8.40
C LYS A 325 -30.25 2.02 -9.03
N ASN A 326 -29.86 3.23 -9.43
CA ASN A 326 -30.68 4.18 -10.18
C ASN A 326 -29.75 5.16 -10.93
N PRO A 327 -30.24 5.93 -11.92
CA PRO A 327 -29.37 6.78 -12.74
C PRO A 327 -28.52 7.78 -11.93
N VAL A 328 -29.05 8.31 -10.83
CA VAL A 328 -28.34 9.28 -9.99
C VAL A 328 -27.21 8.60 -9.22
N SER A 329 -27.50 7.53 -8.48
CA SER A 329 -26.49 6.81 -7.70
C SER A 329 -25.43 6.13 -8.56
N THR A 330 -25.82 5.66 -9.75
CA THR A 330 -24.87 5.15 -10.75
C THR A 330 -23.93 6.26 -11.23
N SER A 331 -24.45 7.44 -11.57
CA SER A 331 -23.63 8.58 -11.97
C SER A 331 -22.70 9.07 -10.85
N GLU A 332 -23.13 9.04 -9.59
CA GLU A 332 -22.30 9.40 -8.43
C GLU A 332 -21.14 8.42 -8.25
N ALA A 333 -21.41 7.11 -8.33
CA ALA A 333 -20.38 6.08 -8.23
C ALA A 333 -19.36 6.14 -9.39
N GLU A 334 -19.83 6.36 -10.62
CA GLU A 334 -18.97 6.55 -11.79
C GLU A 334 -18.10 7.81 -11.65
N ALA A 335 -18.67 8.91 -11.18
CA ALA A 335 -17.94 10.15 -10.93
C ALA A 335 -16.88 9.98 -9.84
N TRP A 336 -17.18 9.22 -8.79
CA TRP A 336 -16.23 8.93 -7.72
C TRP A 336 -15.04 8.09 -8.20
N GLU A 337 -15.27 7.04 -9.00
CA GLU A 337 -14.20 6.24 -9.61
C GLU A 337 -13.38 7.05 -10.62
N ALA A 338 -14.04 7.91 -11.42
CA ALA A 338 -13.35 8.80 -12.35
C ALA A 338 -12.45 9.80 -11.62
N ALA A 339 -12.94 10.37 -10.51
CA ALA A 339 -12.15 11.25 -9.63
C ALA A 339 -10.94 10.52 -9.05
N LYS A 340 -11.14 9.30 -8.53
CA LYS A 340 -10.07 8.50 -7.93
C LYS A 340 -8.98 8.21 -8.97
N LYS A 341 -9.38 7.84 -10.19
CA LYS A 341 -8.46 7.61 -11.30
C LYS A 341 -7.72 8.89 -11.71
N ALA A 342 -8.39 10.04 -11.73
CA ALA A 342 -7.76 11.32 -12.05
C ALA A 342 -6.72 11.74 -10.99
N CYS A 343 -6.91 11.34 -9.74
CA CYS A 343 -5.94 11.47 -8.64
C CYS A 343 -4.93 10.31 -8.57
N GLY A 344 -4.81 9.48 -9.61
CA GLY A 344 -3.83 8.40 -9.65
C GLY A 344 -4.10 7.22 -8.74
N GLY A 345 -5.36 7.03 -8.34
CA GLY A 345 -5.74 6.02 -7.37
C GLY A 345 -5.69 6.53 -5.93
N LEU A 346 -5.29 7.79 -5.68
CA LEU A 346 -5.32 8.38 -4.35
C LEU A 346 -6.77 8.64 -3.90
N HIS A 347 -7.10 8.13 -2.71
CA HIS A 347 -8.42 8.30 -2.10
C HIS A 347 -8.32 8.09 -0.58
N PHE A 348 -9.40 8.34 0.16
CA PHE A 348 -9.41 8.12 1.61
C PHE A 348 -10.67 7.42 2.14
N LEU A 349 -10.53 6.83 3.33
CA LEU A 349 -11.62 6.35 4.16
C LEU A 349 -11.65 7.18 5.44
N ALA A 350 -12.78 7.77 5.76
CA ALA A 350 -13.02 8.49 7.01
C ALA A 350 -14.11 7.79 7.82
N ILE A 351 -13.85 7.52 9.10
CA ILE A 351 -14.82 6.99 10.06
C ILE A 351 -15.10 8.07 11.10
N GLN A 352 -16.37 8.41 11.30
CA GLN A 352 -16.83 9.50 12.16
C GLN A 352 -18.12 9.14 12.92
N ASN A 353 -18.46 9.94 13.94
CA ASN A 353 -19.67 9.69 14.73
C ASN A 353 -20.96 10.02 13.94
N ASP A 354 -20.93 11.10 13.17
CA ASP A 354 -22.01 11.54 12.28
C ASP A 354 -21.43 12.14 11.00
N LEU A 355 -22.15 12.08 9.87
CA LEU A 355 -21.69 12.59 8.58
C LEU A 355 -21.45 14.11 8.57
N ASN A 356 -22.01 14.85 9.54
CA ASN A 356 -21.82 16.30 9.68
C ASN A 356 -20.76 16.66 10.75
N SER A 357 -20.03 15.68 11.27
CA SER A 357 -18.94 15.90 12.22
C SER A 357 -17.74 16.53 11.51
N ASP A 358 -17.16 17.56 12.12
CA ASP A 358 -15.92 18.17 11.62
C ASP A 358 -14.70 17.29 11.92
N ASP A 359 -14.76 16.46 12.97
CA ASP A 359 -13.67 15.57 13.37
C ASP A 359 -13.88 14.11 12.92
N CYS A 360 -12.81 13.49 12.45
CA CYS A 360 -12.72 12.05 12.18
C CYS A 360 -12.24 11.27 13.40
N VAL A 361 -12.81 10.08 13.60
CA VAL A 361 -12.37 9.08 14.61
C VAL A 361 -11.40 8.07 14.02
N GLY A 362 -11.40 7.90 12.70
CA GLY A 362 -10.34 7.23 11.96
C GLY A 362 -10.21 7.78 10.55
N PHE A 363 -8.98 7.81 10.03
CA PHE A 363 -8.68 8.32 8.69
C PHE A 363 -7.59 7.47 8.03
N TRP A 364 -7.87 6.90 6.87
CA TRP A 364 -6.89 6.14 6.08
C TRP A 364 -6.69 6.81 4.74
N LEU A 365 -5.46 7.25 4.47
CA LEU A 365 -5.03 7.63 3.14
C LEU A 365 -4.61 6.35 2.38
N LEU A 366 -5.21 6.17 1.22
CA LEU A 366 -5.16 4.94 0.43
C LEU A 366 -4.68 5.26 -0.99
N LEU A 367 -3.88 4.37 -1.56
CA LEU A 367 -3.37 4.49 -2.92
C LEU A 367 -3.60 3.17 -3.65
N ASP A 368 -4.44 3.22 -4.68
CA ASP A 368 -4.78 2.06 -5.52
C ASP A 368 -3.93 2.06 -6.79
N LEU A 369 -2.75 1.45 -6.70
CA LEU A 369 -1.83 1.31 -7.83
C LEU A 369 -2.14 0.08 -8.68
N PRO A 370 -1.86 0.11 -9.99
CA PRO A 370 -1.84 -1.12 -10.78
C PRO A 370 -0.80 -2.11 -10.22
N PRO A 371 -0.96 -3.42 -10.50
CA PRO A 371 0.08 -4.40 -10.20
C PRO A 371 1.43 -4.00 -10.82
N PRO A 372 2.56 -4.24 -10.13
CA PRO A 372 3.88 -4.01 -10.71
C PRO A 372 4.08 -4.89 -11.96
N PRO A 373 4.95 -4.49 -12.89
CA PRO A 373 5.16 -5.19 -14.16
C PRO A 373 5.79 -6.60 -14.04
N VAL A 374 6.23 -7.00 -12.84
CA VAL A 374 6.97 -8.25 -12.56
C VAL A 374 6.42 -9.06 -11.40
#